data_AF-A0A5N7AVD6-F1
#
_entry.id   AF-A0A5N7AVD6-F1
#
_cell.length_a   1.000
_cell.length_b   1.000
_cell.length_c   1.000
_cell.angle_alpha   90.00
_cell.angle_beta   90.00
_cell.angle_gamma   90.00
#
_symmetry.space_group_name_H-M   'P 1'
#
loop_
_entity.id
_entity.type
_entity.pdbx_description
1 polymer ?
#
loop_
_entity_poly.entity_id
_entity_poly.type
_entity_poly.pdbx_seq_one_letter_code
_entity_poly.pdbx_strand_id
1 'polypeptide(L)'
;MQAATRIHTNESDTLLFGLYAILFIYHAFNRAKSYRGHHKYLPWHVLAGTTELTLYFCNFNCTILAVITCYIHSLTSLSLVKRLPNGYPPHTRPIYQGGAILRMGQILQAYTTQNPIDYYDAIVPLHSFIYARAIIGLLGTMGPSQSFAKNVNSRFVYAEAIFGGALIAVGHCTKPSAMVAFLLSIHAAGKVSTYAGRRAWEVKYVYSFISFLLCRFCGAFLSLFLFGRYSVYETLLMTVAPPDEVPPIGTLPMDKLGHHYARLGL
;
A
#
# COMPACT_ATOMS: atom_id res chain seq x y z
N MET A 1 -1.74 -33.14 -4.44
CA MET A 1 -1.20 -31.81 -4.07
C MET A 1 -0.24 -32.03 -2.92
N GLN A 2 1.05 -31.75 -3.10
CA GLN A 2 2.03 -31.79 -2.00
C GLN A 2 1.84 -30.54 -1.15
N ALA A 3 1.68 -30.71 0.16
CA ALA A 3 1.69 -29.59 1.11
C ALA A 3 3.13 -29.05 1.22
N ALA A 4 3.29 -27.74 1.13
CA ALA A 4 4.60 -27.11 1.32
C ALA A 4 4.98 -27.16 2.81
N THR A 5 6.26 -27.38 3.10
CA THR A 5 6.78 -27.15 4.44
C THR A 5 6.78 -25.65 4.72
N ARG A 6 6.03 -25.23 5.75
CA ARG A 6 5.92 -23.84 6.15
C ARG A 6 7.25 -23.34 6.71
N ILE A 7 7.69 -22.18 6.23
CA ILE A 7 8.89 -21.53 6.76
C ILE A 7 8.50 -20.77 8.03
N HIS A 8 9.07 -21.18 9.17
CA HIS A 8 9.00 -20.43 10.40
C HIS A 8 10.22 -19.51 10.45
N THR A 9 10.01 -18.22 10.21
CA THR A 9 11.02 -17.17 10.39
C THR A 9 10.85 -16.48 11.75
N ASN A 10 11.50 -15.34 11.92
CA ASN A 10 11.41 -14.49 13.11
C ASN A 10 10.04 -13.80 13.26
N GLU A 11 9.16 -13.89 12.26
CA GLU A 11 7.80 -13.40 12.37
C GLU A 11 6.97 -14.33 13.26
N SER A 12 6.47 -13.77 14.37
CA SER A 12 5.51 -14.48 15.21
C SER A 12 4.14 -14.47 14.53
N ASP A 13 3.73 -15.64 14.04
CA ASP A 13 2.36 -15.88 13.58
C ASP A 13 1.32 -15.39 14.59
N THR A 14 1.57 -15.64 15.87
CA THR A 14 0.69 -15.23 16.96
C THR A 14 0.52 -13.71 17.02
N LEU A 15 1.61 -12.95 16.83
CA LEU A 15 1.54 -11.49 16.75
C LEU A 15 0.77 -11.04 15.50
N LEU A 16 1.05 -11.62 14.33
CA LEU A 16 0.34 -11.30 13.09
C LEU A 16 -1.16 -11.57 13.22
N PHE A 17 -1.54 -12.77 13.66
CA PHE A 17 -2.94 -13.13 13.92
C PHE A 17 -3.58 -12.21 14.95
N GLY A 18 -2.88 -11.89 16.04
CA GLY A 18 -3.35 -10.95 17.07
C GLY A 18 -3.62 -9.56 16.50
N LEU A 19 -2.71 -9.03 15.69
CA LEU A 19 -2.91 -7.74 15.03
C LEU A 19 -4.09 -7.79 14.05
N TYR A 20 -4.22 -8.85 13.24
CA TYR A 20 -5.35 -8.98 12.30
C TYR A 20 -6.68 -9.09 13.05
N ALA A 21 -6.70 -9.80 14.17
CA ALA A 21 -7.86 -9.88 15.05
C ALA A 21 -8.21 -8.51 15.62
N ILE A 22 -7.23 -7.71 16.08
CA ILE A 22 -7.47 -6.33 16.55
C ILE A 22 -8.09 -5.47 15.44
N LEU A 23 -7.58 -5.54 14.20
CA LEU A 23 -8.17 -4.81 13.08
C LEU A 23 -9.59 -5.28 12.74
N PHE A 24 -9.84 -6.59 12.82
CA PHE A 24 -11.18 -7.14 12.62
C PHE A 24 -12.16 -6.65 13.70
N ILE A 25 -11.75 -6.73 14.97
CA ILE A 25 -12.52 -6.21 16.11
C ILE A 25 -12.80 -4.72 15.92
N TYR A 26 -11.78 -3.93 15.56
CA TYR A 26 -11.93 -2.50 15.26
C TYR A 26 -13.00 -2.26 14.19
N HIS A 27 -12.95 -3.02 13.09
CA HIS A 27 -13.92 -2.90 12.00
C HIS A 27 -15.34 -3.33 12.41
N ALA A 28 -15.46 -4.42 13.17
CA ALA A 28 -16.73 -4.95 13.67
C ALA A 28 -17.40 -3.98 14.66
N PHE A 29 -16.66 -3.44 15.64
CA PHE A 29 -17.17 -2.46 16.61
C PHE A 29 -17.61 -1.16 15.93
N ASN A 30 -16.93 -0.76 14.85
CA ASN A 30 -17.33 0.38 14.04
C ASN A 30 -18.47 0.06 13.06
N ARG A 31 -19.10 -1.12 13.14
CA ARG A 31 -20.19 -1.59 12.27
C ARG A 31 -19.84 -1.49 10.78
N ALA A 32 -18.62 -1.89 10.44
CA ALA A 32 -18.04 -1.78 9.11
C ALA A 32 -17.94 -0.35 8.54
N LYS A 33 -18.16 0.69 9.37
CA LYS A 33 -17.88 2.07 8.97
C LYS A 33 -16.38 2.25 8.81
N SER A 34 -16.00 2.91 7.72
CA SER A 34 -14.62 3.22 7.38
C SER A 34 -14.49 4.70 7.06
N TYR A 35 -13.33 5.28 7.35
CA TYR A 35 -13.00 6.66 7.04
C TYR A 35 -12.91 6.99 5.55
N ARG A 36 -12.89 5.96 4.69
CA ARG A 36 -12.90 6.14 3.24
C ARG A 36 -14.24 5.71 2.67
N GLY A 37 -14.82 6.58 1.85
CA GLY A 37 -15.94 6.24 0.98
C GLY A 37 -15.62 5.06 0.04
N HIS A 38 -16.65 4.46 -0.52
CA HIS A 38 -16.53 3.28 -1.38
C HIS A 38 -15.60 3.55 -2.57
N HIS A 39 -14.48 2.83 -2.65
CA HIS A 39 -13.60 2.85 -3.83
C HIS A 39 -13.82 1.56 -4.63
N LYS A 40 -14.13 1.67 -5.92
CA LYS A 40 -14.47 0.51 -6.78
C LYS A 40 -13.45 -0.64 -6.78
N TYR A 41 -12.17 -0.35 -6.53
CA TYR A 41 -11.10 -1.36 -6.48
C TYR A 41 -10.83 -1.91 -5.08
N LEU A 42 -11.39 -1.32 -4.02
CA LEU A 42 -11.13 -1.74 -2.65
C LEU A 42 -11.65 -3.16 -2.35
N PRO A 43 -12.86 -3.57 -2.77
CA PRO A 43 -13.32 -4.95 -2.57
C PRO A 43 -12.39 -5.97 -3.23
N TRP A 44 -11.98 -5.71 -4.47
CA TRP A 44 -11.05 -6.58 -5.21
C TRP A 44 -9.67 -6.66 -4.55
N HIS A 45 -9.18 -5.53 -4.03
CA HIS A 45 -7.92 -5.47 -3.29
C HIS A 45 -7.97 -6.36 -2.04
N VAL A 46 -9.03 -6.22 -1.23
CA VAL A 46 -9.22 -7.02 -0.01
C VAL A 46 -9.37 -8.49 -0.35
N LEU A 47 -10.27 -8.85 -1.27
CA LEU A 47 -10.52 -10.24 -1.67
C LEU A 47 -9.26 -10.93 -2.21
N ALA A 48 -8.48 -10.24 -3.05
CA ALA A 48 -7.25 -10.80 -3.60
C ALA A 48 -6.20 -11.03 -2.50
N GLY A 49 -6.00 -10.04 -1.62
CA GLY A 49 -5.06 -10.18 -0.50
C GLY A 49 -5.47 -11.27 0.49
N THR A 50 -6.76 -11.36 0.85
CA THR A 50 -7.25 -12.41 1.75
C THR A 50 -7.15 -13.79 1.13
N THR A 51 -7.42 -13.93 -0.17
CA THR A 51 -7.29 -15.21 -0.88
C THR A 51 -5.84 -15.67 -0.91
N GLU A 52 -4.91 -14.77 -1.25
CA GLU A 52 -3.48 -15.06 -1.28
C GLU A 52 -2.95 -15.47 0.10
N LEU A 53 -3.30 -14.72 1.16
CA LEU A 53 -2.95 -15.08 2.54
C LEU A 53 -3.54 -16.44 2.93
N THR A 54 -4.80 -16.71 2.58
CA THR A 54 -5.44 -18.00 2.89
C THR A 54 -4.70 -19.15 2.23
N LEU A 55 -4.35 -19.02 0.94
CA LEU A 55 -3.57 -20.04 0.23
C LEU A 55 -2.22 -20.28 0.93
N TYR A 56 -1.52 -19.22 1.33
CA TYR A 56 -0.26 -19.33 2.03
C TYR A 56 -0.41 -20.02 3.41
N PHE A 57 -1.30 -19.53 4.28
CA PHE A 57 -1.49 -20.07 5.63
C PHE A 57 -2.13 -21.46 5.66
N CYS A 58 -2.83 -21.87 4.61
CA CYS A 58 -3.30 -23.25 4.42
C CYS A 58 -2.22 -24.19 3.83
N ASN A 59 -0.95 -23.76 3.77
CA ASN A 59 0.20 -24.55 3.31
C ASN A 59 0.12 -25.01 1.84
N PHE A 60 -0.57 -24.27 0.98
CA PHE A 60 -0.50 -24.49 -0.46
C PHE A 60 0.84 -23.96 -1.01
N ASN A 61 1.40 -24.65 -2.01
CA ASN A 61 2.51 -24.12 -2.80
C ASN A 61 2.09 -22.83 -3.54
N CYS A 62 3.06 -22.10 -4.10
CA CYS A 62 2.78 -20.94 -4.94
C CYS A 62 2.06 -21.39 -6.23
N THR A 63 0.73 -21.31 -6.24
CA THR A 63 -0.12 -21.68 -7.37
C THR A 63 -0.30 -20.53 -8.35
N ILE A 64 -0.81 -20.81 -9.55
CA ILE A 64 -1.22 -19.77 -10.50
C ILE A 64 -2.30 -18.84 -9.90
N LEU A 65 -3.16 -19.37 -9.02
CA LEU A 65 -4.14 -18.57 -8.30
C LEU A 65 -3.48 -17.57 -7.34
N ALA A 66 -2.39 -17.97 -6.66
CA ALA A 66 -1.59 -17.07 -5.84
C ALA A 66 -0.95 -15.95 -6.68
N VAL A 67 -0.44 -16.27 -7.86
CA VAL A 67 0.09 -15.26 -8.81
C VAL A 67 -1.01 -14.28 -9.24
N ILE A 68 -2.16 -14.78 -9.69
CA ILE A 68 -3.28 -13.94 -10.14
C ILE A 68 -3.75 -13.02 -9.02
N THR A 69 -3.93 -13.55 -7.80
CA THR A 69 -4.38 -12.78 -6.65
C THR A 69 -3.33 -11.73 -6.23
N CYS A 70 -2.04 -12.07 -6.20
CA CYS A 70 -0.97 -11.10 -5.96
C CYS A 70 -0.98 -9.96 -6.98
N TYR A 71 -1.18 -10.26 -8.27
CA TYR A 71 -1.27 -9.25 -9.33
C TYR A 71 -2.50 -8.37 -9.17
N ILE A 72 -3.68 -8.96 -8.94
CA ILE A 72 -4.91 -8.18 -8.69
C ILE A 72 -4.70 -7.27 -7.47
N HIS A 73 -4.16 -7.79 -6.37
CA HIS A 73 -3.88 -7.01 -5.17
C HIS A 73 -2.90 -5.85 -5.46
N SER A 74 -1.82 -6.12 -6.19
CA SER A 74 -0.80 -5.13 -6.53
C SER A 74 -1.34 -4.05 -7.48
N LEU A 75 -2.08 -4.43 -8.53
CA LEU A 75 -2.68 -3.49 -9.49
C LEU A 75 -3.79 -2.64 -8.85
N THR A 76 -4.61 -3.23 -7.98
CA THR A 76 -5.62 -2.49 -7.23
C THR A 76 -4.97 -1.55 -6.21
N SER A 77 -3.86 -1.94 -5.58
CA SER A 77 -3.04 -1.06 -4.72
C SER A 77 -2.55 0.16 -5.50
N LEU A 78 -1.93 -0.05 -6.67
CA LEU A 78 -1.50 1.03 -7.58
C LEU A 78 -2.64 1.98 -7.95
N SER A 79 -3.85 1.46 -8.10
CA SER A 79 -5.03 2.26 -8.43
C SER A 79 -5.55 3.05 -7.22
N LEU A 80 -5.54 2.46 -6.02
CA LEU A 80 -5.95 3.09 -4.77
C LEU A 80 -5.05 4.26 -4.36
N VAL A 81 -3.77 4.21 -4.76
CA VAL A 81 -2.75 5.20 -4.35
C VAL A 81 -2.69 6.41 -5.28
N LYS A 82 -3.34 6.33 -6.46
CA LYS A 82 -3.46 7.47 -7.39
C LYS A 82 -4.12 8.68 -6.72
N ARG A 83 -5.12 8.46 -5.86
CA ARG A 83 -5.91 9.50 -5.20
C ARG A 83 -5.74 9.45 -3.67
N LEU A 84 -4.50 9.39 -3.18
CA LEU A 84 -4.19 9.46 -1.74
C LEU A 84 -4.43 10.88 -1.20
N PRO A 85 -5.44 11.10 -0.33
CA PRO A 85 -5.73 12.44 0.21
C PRO A 85 -4.88 12.77 1.45
N ASN A 86 -4.55 11.75 2.25
CA ASN A 86 -3.92 11.92 3.57
C ASN A 86 -2.38 11.75 3.53
N GLY A 87 -1.81 11.65 2.33
CA GLY A 87 -0.38 11.43 2.13
C GLY A 87 0.45 12.70 2.17
N TYR A 88 1.75 12.55 2.42
CA TYR A 88 2.76 13.42 1.82
C TYR A 88 3.05 12.82 0.43
N PRO A 89 2.31 13.20 -0.63
CA PRO A 89 2.27 12.44 -1.88
C PRO A 89 3.62 12.18 -2.56
N PRO A 90 4.66 13.05 -2.45
CA PRO A 90 5.96 12.75 -3.05
C PRO A 90 6.74 11.63 -2.35
N HIS A 91 6.34 11.21 -1.13
CA HIS A 91 7.01 10.13 -0.41
C HIS A 91 6.11 8.90 -0.24
N THR A 92 4.82 9.08 0.07
CA THR A 92 3.93 7.93 0.35
C THR A 92 3.51 7.15 -0.89
N ARG A 93 3.25 7.83 -2.00
CA ARG A 93 2.83 7.15 -3.24
C ARG A 93 3.93 6.23 -3.79
N PRO A 94 5.20 6.69 -3.93
CA PRO A 94 6.29 5.81 -4.36
C PRO A 94 6.49 4.59 -3.46
N ILE A 95 6.23 4.70 -2.15
CA ILE A 95 6.32 3.56 -1.21
C ILE A 95 5.32 2.47 -1.58
N TYR A 96 4.05 2.83 -1.76
CA TYR A 96 3.03 1.87 -2.18
C TYR A 96 3.32 1.28 -3.56
N GLN A 97 3.78 2.11 -4.50
CA GLN A 97 4.12 1.67 -5.86
C GLN A 97 5.30 0.70 -5.86
N GLY A 98 6.37 1.04 -5.12
CA GLY A 98 7.55 0.19 -4.98
C GLY A 98 7.21 -1.16 -4.37
N GLY A 99 6.39 -1.18 -3.31
CA GLY A 99 5.91 -2.43 -2.71
C GLY A 99 5.09 -3.29 -3.68
N ALA A 100 4.17 -2.68 -4.44
CA ALA A 100 3.38 -3.40 -5.43
C ALA A 100 4.24 -4.00 -6.56
N ILE A 101 5.24 -3.26 -7.06
CA ILE A 101 6.16 -3.72 -8.11
C ILE A 101 7.03 -4.86 -7.59
N LEU A 102 7.61 -4.71 -6.40
CA LEU A 102 8.44 -5.73 -5.76
C LEU A 102 7.69 -7.06 -5.66
N ARG A 103 6.45 -7.02 -5.14
CA ARG A 103 5.64 -8.23 -4.94
C ARG A 103 5.29 -8.93 -6.24
N MET A 104 4.97 -8.20 -7.30
CA MET A 104 4.74 -8.81 -8.62
C MET A 104 5.97 -9.56 -9.12
N GLY A 105 7.18 -9.05 -8.87
CA GLY A 105 8.42 -9.77 -9.17
C GLY A 105 8.63 -11.00 -8.29
N GLN A 106 8.49 -10.84 -6.97
CA GLN A 106 8.70 -11.92 -6.00
C GLN A 106 7.74 -13.10 -6.20
N ILE A 107 6.45 -12.85 -6.48
CA ILE A 107 5.48 -13.93 -6.69
C ILE A 107 5.75 -14.72 -7.98
N LEU A 108 6.24 -14.05 -9.05
CA LEU A 108 6.67 -14.75 -10.26
C LEU A 108 7.90 -15.61 -10.01
N GLN A 109 8.86 -15.11 -9.23
CA GLN A 109 10.01 -15.88 -8.80
C GLN A 109 9.58 -17.10 -7.96
N ALA A 110 8.67 -16.91 -7.00
CA ALA A 110 8.12 -17.99 -6.19
C ALA A 110 7.40 -19.04 -7.04
N TYR A 111 6.63 -18.61 -8.04
CA TYR A 111 5.93 -19.52 -8.94
C TYR A 111 6.88 -20.29 -9.86
N THR A 112 7.95 -19.67 -10.33
CA THR A 112 8.91 -20.33 -11.22
C THR A 112 9.83 -21.30 -10.48
N THR A 113 10.30 -20.92 -9.30
CA THR A 113 11.19 -21.75 -8.48
C THR A 113 10.45 -22.80 -7.66
N GLN A 114 9.16 -22.59 -7.38
CA GLN A 114 8.36 -23.36 -6.42
C GLN A 114 9.03 -23.48 -5.05
N ASN A 115 9.91 -22.54 -4.69
CA ASN A 115 10.61 -22.54 -3.42
C ASN A 115 9.72 -21.91 -2.33
N PRO A 116 9.45 -22.60 -1.21
CA PRO A 116 8.63 -22.06 -0.12
C PRO A 116 9.21 -20.78 0.50
N ILE A 117 10.54 -20.59 0.45
CA ILE A 117 11.20 -19.36 0.91
C ILE A 117 10.86 -18.18 0.00
N ASP A 118 10.88 -18.38 -1.32
CA ASP A 118 10.54 -17.33 -2.28
C ASP A 118 9.05 -16.96 -2.19
N TYR A 119 8.18 -17.95 -1.89
CA TYR A 119 6.76 -17.68 -1.67
C TYR A 119 6.52 -16.91 -0.37
N TYR A 120 7.21 -17.28 0.71
CA TYR A 120 7.19 -16.50 1.96
C TYR A 120 7.61 -15.04 1.71
N ASP A 121 8.74 -14.81 1.04
CA ASP A 121 9.23 -13.46 0.74
C ASP A 121 8.25 -12.61 -0.09
N ALA A 122 7.40 -13.24 -0.92
CA ALA A 122 6.35 -12.55 -1.69
C ALA A 122 5.10 -12.19 -0.85
N ILE A 123 4.85 -12.95 0.21
CA ILE A 123 3.70 -12.81 1.12
C ILE A 123 3.95 -11.75 2.17
N VAL A 124 5.12 -11.78 2.82
CA VAL A 124 5.44 -10.90 3.95
C VAL A 124 5.13 -9.41 3.69
N PRO A 125 5.44 -8.83 2.50
CA PRO A 125 5.11 -7.43 2.24
C PRO A 125 3.61 -7.09 2.32
N LEU A 126 2.68 -8.06 2.26
CA LEU A 126 1.25 -7.84 2.55
C LEU A 126 1.02 -7.32 3.97
N HIS A 127 1.83 -7.77 4.92
CA HIS A 127 1.72 -7.39 6.33
C HIS A 127 2.12 -5.92 6.57
N SER A 128 2.72 -5.24 5.59
CA SER A 128 3.00 -3.80 5.68
C SER A 128 1.76 -2.97 6.00
N PHE A 129 0.57 -3.38 5.53
CA PHE A 129 -0.69 -2.72 5.86
C PHE A 129 -0.95 -2.75 7.37
N ILE A 130 -0.74 -3.90 8.01
CA ILE A 130 -1.06 -4.06 9.43
C ILE A 130 -0.04 -3.35 10.31
N TYR A 131 1.24 -3.43 9.94
CA TYR A 131 2.30 -2.67 10.62
C TYR A 131 2.05 -1.17 10.49
N ALA A 132 1.69 -0.67 9.31
CA ALA A 132 1.35 0.74 9.13
C ALA A 132 0.16 1.17 10.01
N ARG A 133 -0.87 0.34 10.18
CA ARG A 133 -2.00 0.65 11.08
C ARG A 133 -1.57 0.69 12.54
N ALA A 134 -0.74 -0.25 12.98
CA ALA A 134 -0.19 -0.25 14.33
C ALA A 134 0.63 1.01 14.59
N ILE A 135 1.53 1.38 13.66
CA ILE A 135 2.36 2.59 13.79
C ILE A 135 1.50 3.87 13.78
N ILE A 136 0.46 3.98 12.93
CA ILE A 136 -0.47 5.12 12.97
C ILE A 136 -1.12 5.23 14.35
N GLY A 137 -1.53 4.11 14.95
CA GLY A 137 -2.08 4.09 16.31
C GLY A 137 -1.08 4.61 17.33
N LEU A 138 0.13 4.05 17.34
CA LEU A 138 1.20 4.39 18.28
C LEU A 138 1.64 5.86 18.16
N LEU A 139 2.00 6.29 16.95
CA LEU A 139 2.38 7.69 16.70
C LEU A 139 1.21 8.66 16.90
N GLY A 140 -0.02 8.19 16.67
CA GLY A 140 -1.24 8.92 16.99
C GLY A 140 -1.38 9.23 18.48
N THR A 141 -0.98 8.30 19.35
CA THR A 141 -1.02 8.48 20.80
C THR A 141 0.20 9.20 21.37
N MET A 142 1.34 9.15 20.68
CA MET A 142 2.62 9.77 21.10
C MET A 142 2.93 11.11 20.42
N GLY A 143 2.01 11.62 19.59
CA GLY A 143 2.25 12.84 18.82
C GLY A 143 2.38 14.10 19.69
N PRO A 144 2.83 15.22 19.12
CA PRO A 144 3.14 16.45 19.86
C PRO A 144 1.91 17.16 20.46
N SER A 145 0.70 16.63 20.26
CA SER A 145 -0.55 17.15 20.83
C SER A 145 -1.24 16.07 21.66
N GLN A 146 -1.94 16.48 22.73
CA GLN A 146 -2.84 15.61 23.49
C GLN A 146 -4.10 15.19 22.69
N SER A 147 -4.31 15.75 21.50
CA SER A 147 -5.42 15.38 20.61
C SER A 147 -5.03 14.22 19.70
N PHE A 148 -5.52 13.02 20.00
CA PHE A 148 -5.36 11.83 19.16
C PHE A 148 -5.79 12.10 17.71
N ALA A 149 -6.97 12.71 17.51
CA ALA A 149 -7.49 13.05 16.19
C ALA A 149 -6.53 13.99 15.42
N LYS A 150 -5.93 14.98 16.08
CA LYS A 150 -4.96 15.87 15.43
C LYS A 150 -3.70 15.11 15.00
N ASN A 151 -3.21 14.21 15.86
CA ASN A 151 -2.00 13.43 15.57
C ASN A 151 -2.21 12.42 14.44
N VAL A 152 -3.29 11.62 14.47
CA VAL A 152 -3.53 10.57 13.45
C VAL A 152 -3.87 11.11 12.06
N ASN A 153 -4.37 12.34 11.97
CA ASN A 153 -4.59 13.01 10.68
C ASN A 153 -3.34 13.77 10.18
N SER A 154 -2.24 13.74 10.92
CA SER A 154 -0.99 14.34 10.47
C SER A 154 -0.44 13.60 9.25
N ARG A 155 -0.15 14.36 8.18
CA ARG A 155 0.52 13.83 6.98
C ARG A 155 1.89 13.25 7.30
N PHE A 156 2.57 13.76 8.33
CA PHE A 156 3.85 13.25 8.80
C PHE A 156 3.70 11.86 9.41
N VAL A 157 2.80 11.70 10.40
CA VAL A 157 2.49 10.40 11.03
C VAL A 157 2.10 9.37 9.98
N TYR A 158 1.24 9.76 9.03
CA TYR A 158 0.86 8.88 7.95
C TYR A 158 2.06 8.49 7.08
N ALA A 159 2.90 9.45 6.66
CA ALA A 159 4.05 9.15 5.81
C ALA A 159 5.08 8.23 6.48
N GLU A 160 5.41 8.52 7.74
CA GLU A 160 6.31 7.71 8.56
C GLU A 160 5.76 6.30 8.77
N ALA A 161 4.47 6.17 9.10
CA ALA A 161 3.85 4.87 9.31
C ALA A 161 3.79 4.01 8.04
N ILE A 162 3.50 4.61 6.87
CA ILE A 162 3.51 3.89 5.61
C ILE A 162 4.93 3.41 5.28
N PHE A 163 5.94 4.27 5.45
CA PHE A 163 7.33 3.90 5.20
C PHE A 163 7.84 2.85 6.19
N GLY A 164 7.69 3.10 7.49
CA GLY A 164 8.12 2.22 8.56
C GLY A 164 7.41 0.86 8.49
N GLY A 165 6.09 0.84 8.26
CA GLY A 165 5.35 -0.41 8.11
C GLY A 165 5.82 -1.25 6.92
N ALA A 166 6.19 -0.60 5.82
CA ALA A 166 6.75 -1.29 4.66
C ALA A 166 8.19 -1.79 4.92
N LEU A 167 9.03 -1.01 5.61
CA LEU A 167 10.38 -1.43 6.01
C LEU A 167 10.35 -2.61 6.98
N ILE A 168 9.46 -2.61 7.98
CA ILE A 168 9.32 -3.76 8.90
C ILE A 168 8.95 -5.01 8.11
N ALA A 169 7.94 -4.92 7.23
CA ALA A 169 7.53 -6.08 6.43
C ALA A 169 8.66 -6.56 5.52
N VAL A 170 9.24 -5.71 4.68
CA VAL A 170 10.31 -6.11 3.77
C VAL A 170 11.56 -6.58 4.54
N GLY A 171 11.81 -6.05 5.74
CA GLY A 171 12.89 -6.48 6.62
C GLY A 171 12.72 -7.90 7.16
N HIS A 172 11.51 -8.44 7.16
CA HIS A 172 11.25 -9.84 7.49
C HIS A 172 11.40 -10.80 6.30
N CYS A 173 11.59 -10.29 5.07
CA CYS A 173 11.99 -11.16 3.97
C CYS A 173 13.34 -11.82 4.29
N THR A 174 13.50 -13.08 3.90
CA THR A 174 14.70 -13.87 4.18
C THR A 174 15.94 -13.35 3.47
N LYS A 175 15.78 -12.69 2.32
CA LYS A 175 16.88 -12.17 1.51
C LYS A 175 17.07 -10.66 1.76
N PRO A 176 18.26 -10.21 2.21
CA PRO A 176 18.56 -8.78 2.34
C PRO A 176 18.42 -8.00 1.03
N SER A 177 18.57 -8.68 -0.12
CA SER A 177 18.35 -8.09 -1.44
C SER A 177 16.92 -7.59 -1.65
N ALA A 178 15.92 -8.14 -0.95
CA ALA A 178 14.53 -7.66 -1.01
C ALA A 178 14.41 -6.23 -0.50
N MET A 179 15.14 -5.87 0.57
CA MET A 179 15.21 -4.50 1.08
C MET A 179 15.83 -3.55 0.06
N VAL A 180 16.95 -3.95 -0.53
CA VAL A 180 17.62 -3.15 -1.57
C VAL A 180 16.70 -2.96 -2.78
N ALA A 181 16.08 -4.05 -3.26
CA ALA A 181 15.15 -4.01 -4.38
C ALA A 181 13.92 -3.13 -4.09
N PHE A 182 13.40 -3.16 -2.85
CA PHE A 182 12.33 -2.29 -2.39
C PHE A 182 12.72 -0.81 -2.44
N LEU A 183 13.86 -0.45 -1.84
CA LEU A 183 14.34 0.94 -1.82
C LEU A 183 14.62 1.47 -3.23
N LEU A 184 15.21 0.65 -4.10
CA LEU A 184 15.42 0.99 -5.51
C LEU A 184 14.08 1.16 -6.25
N SER A 185 13.09 0.31 -5.99
CA SER A 185 11.75 0.41 -6.58
C SER A 185 11.04 1.70 -6.15
N ILE A 186 11.15 2.07 -4.87
CA ILE A 186 10.63 3.35 -4.35
C ILE A 186 11.31 4.52 -5.06
N HIS A 187 12.65 4.50 -5.11
CA HIS A 187 13.41 5.58 -5.74
C HIS A 187 13.03 5.72 -7.21
N ALA A 188 12.99 4.62 -7.96
CA ALA A 188 12.59 4.60 -9.35
C ALA A 188 11.15 5.14 -9.55
N ALA A 189 10.19 4.66 -8.76
CA ALA A 189 8.79 5.13 -8.81
C ALA A 189 8.68 6.63 -8.50
N GLY A 190 9.46 7.12 -7.53
CA GLY A 190 9.56 8.54 -7.19
C GLY A 190 10.12 9.36 -8.34
N LYS A 191 11.26 8.96 -8.93
CA LYS A 191 11.89 9.65 -10.06
C LYS A 191 10.98 9.68 -11.30
N VAL A 192 10.33 8.58 -11.61
CA VAL A 192 9.36 8.50 -12.72
C VAL A 192 8.18 9.44 -12.46
N SER A 193 7.65 9.47 -11.23
CA SER A 193 6.55 10.38 -10.86
C SER A 193 6.95 11.85 -10.98
N THR A 194 8.14 12.23 -10.52
CA THR A 194 8.65 13.61 -10.66
C THR A 194 8.91 13.98 -12.11
N TYR A 195 9.46 13.06 -12.91
CA TYR A 195 9.71 13.28 -14.34
C TYR A 195 8.39 13.46 -15.10
N ALA A 196 7.42 12.57 -14.90
CA ALA A 196 6.10 12.67 -15.51
C ALA A 196 5.38 13.97 -15.12
N GLY A 197 5.49 14.36 -13.84
CA GLY A 197 4.99 15.65 -13.35
C GLY A 197 5.62 16.82 -14.11
N ARG A 198 6.95 16.90 -14.18
CA ARG A 198 7.66 17.97 -14.92
C ARG A 198 7.24 18.06 -16.39
N ARG A 199 7.17 16.91 -17.08
CA ARG A 199 6.73 16.87 -18.48
C ARG A 199 5.29 17.34 -18.67
N ALA A 200 4.37 16.96 -17.78
CA ALA A 200 2.99 17.44 -17.83
C ALA A 200 2.91 18.97 -17.65
N TRP A 201 3.76 19.54 -16.79
CA TRP A 201 3.89 20.98 -16.62
C TRP A 201 4.48 21.67 -17.85
N GLU A 202 5.55 21.14 -18.45
CA GLU A 202 6.15 21.69 -19.68
C GLU A 202 5.17 21.68 -20.87
N VAL A 203 4.45 20.57 -21.07
CA VAL A 203 3.45 20.43 -22.14
C VAL A 203 2.27 21.39 -21.94
N LYS A 204 1.95 21.78 -20.70
CA LYS A 204 0.90 22.79 -20.41
C LYS A 204 1.26 24.18 -20.96
N TYR A 205 2.54 24.48 -21.17
CA TYR A 205 3.02 25.79 -21.64
C TYR A 205 3.39 25.82 -23.13
N VAL A 206 3.51 24.67 -23.79
CA VAL A 206 3.90 24.58 -25.21
C VAL A 206 3.00 23.56 -25.90
N TYR A 207 1.96 24.01 -26.61
CA TYR A 207 1.18 23.11 -27.48
C TYR A 207 1.48 23.38 -28.96
N SER A 208 2.09 22.38 -29.60
CA SER A 208 1.86 22.01 -30.99
C SER A 208 1.30 20.58 -31.02
N PHE A 209 0.27 20.39 -31.86
CA PHE A 209 -0.60 19.21 -32.00
C PHE A 209 0.14 17.87 -32.26
N ILE A 210 1.37 17.92 -32.78
CA ILE A 210 2.15 16.73 -33.19
C ILE A 210 2.78 16.00 -32.00
N SER A 211 3.15 16.71 -30.93
CA SER A 211 3.72 16.10 -29.71
C SER A 211 2.70 15.27 -28.91
N PHE A 212 1.41 15.54 -29.12
CA PHE A 212 0.30 14.83 -28.46
C PHE A 212 0.14 13.38 -28.96
N LEU A 213 0.42 13.13 -30.23
CA LEU A 213 0.20 11.81 -30.85
C LEU A 213 1.34 10.83 -30.52
N LEU A 214 2.60 11.30 -30.50
CA LEU A 214 3.78 10.51 -30.12
C LEU A 214 3.78 10.15 -28.62
N CYS A 215 3.33 11.06 -27.75
CA CYS A 215 3.12 10.79 -26.33
C CYS A 215 2.02 9.74 -26.08
N ARG A 216 1.01 9.62 -26.95
CA ARG A 216 -0.03 8.58 -26.83
C ARG A 216 0.49 7.19 -27.13
N PHE A 217 1.38 7.02 -28.11
CA PHE A 217 1.90 5.70 -28.48
C PHE A 217 2.95 5.18 -27.49
N CYS A 218 3.94 6.01 -27.09
CA CYS A 218 4.86 5.63 -26.01
C CYS A 218 4.15 5.55 -24.65
N GLY A 219 3.18 6.43 -24.42
CA GLY A 219 2.33 6.42 -23.24
C GLY A 219 1.44 5.19 -23.15
N ALA A 220 1.04 4.55 -24.26
CA ALA A 220 0.22 3.33 -24.25
C ALA A 220 0.99 2.10 -23.75
N PHE A 221 2.26 1.95 -24.12
CA PHE A 221 3.12 0.85 -23.65
C PHE A 221 3.51 1.02 -22.17
N LEU A 222 3.84 2.26 -21.75
CA LEU A 222 4.01 2.60 -20.33
C LEU A 222 2.68 2.57 -19.56
N SER A 223 1.55 2.82 -20.23
CA SER A 223 0.22 2.81 -19.64
C SER A 223 -0.26 1.41 -19.32
N LEU A 224 0.07 0.44 -20.17
CA LEU A 224 -0.34 -0.94 -19.98
C LEU A 224 0.40 -1.59 -18.80
N PHE A 225 1.65 -1.21 -18.55
CA PHE A 225 2.51 -1.84 -17.54
C PHE A 225 2.81 -0.99 -16.28
N LEU A 226 2.71 0.35 -16.33
CA LEU A 226 3.03 1.23 -15.18
C LEU A 226 1.94 2.26 -14.85
N PHE A 227 1.15 2.71 -15.82
CA PHE A 227 0.21 3.83 -15.61
C PHE A 227 -1.03 3.79 -16.53
N GLY A 228 -2.03 2.96 -16.22
CA GLY A 228 -3.28 2.88 -17.00
C GLY A 228 -3.83 4.25 -17.42
N ARG A 229 -4.02 4.42 -18.74
CA ARG A 229 -4.53 5.60 -19.47
C ARG A 229 -4.38 6.91 -18.69
N TYR A 230 -3.23 7.57 -18.84
CA TYR A 230 -3.15 9.00 -18.57
C TYR A 230 -4.03 9.76 -19.58
N SER A 231 -5.26 10.08 -19.19
CA SER A 231 -5.94 11.21 -19.80
C SER A 231 -5.21 12.46 -19.31
N VAL A 232 -4.67 13.24 -20.24
CA VAL A 232 -4.06 14.56 -19.98
C VAL A 232 -5.03 15.44 -19.16
N TYR A 233 -6.35 15.22 -19.28
CA TYR A 233 -7.37 15.86 -18.46
C TYR A 233 -7.41 15.42 -16.98
N GLU A 234 -7.15 14.14 -16.64
CA GLU A 234 -7.13 13.69 -15.23
C GLU A 234 -5.88 14.17 -14.48
N THR A 235 -4.79 14.47 -15.20
CA THR A 235 -3.61 15.12 -14.59
C THR A 235 -3.85 16.61 -14.39
N LEU A 236 -4.66 17.23 -15.26
CA LEU A 236 -5.11 18.63 -15.16
C LEU A 236 -6.08 18.83 -13.99
N LEU A 237 -6.86 17.80 -13.66
CA LEU A 237 -7.78 17.70 -12.51
C LEU A 237 -7.19 16.83 -11.39
N MET A 238 -5.89 16.98 -11.09
CA MET A 238 -5.40 16.65 -9.74
C MET A 238 -5.93 17.68 -8.73
N THR A 239 -7.24 17.85 -8.67
CA THR A 239 -7.87 18.18 -7.40
C THR A 239 -7.61 16.97 -6.52
N VAL A 240 -6.64 17.13 -5.60
CA VAL A 240 -6.69 16.41 -4.32
C VAL A 240 -8.16 16.45 -3.92
N ALA A 241 -8.79 15.30 -3.68
CA ALA A 241 -10.18 15.27 -3.23
C ALA A 241 -10.31 16.36 -2.14
N PRO A 242 -11.23 17.32 -2.28
CA PRO A 242 -11.30 18.44 -1.36
C PRO A 242 -11.28 17.88 0.07
N PRO A 243 -10.45 18.43 0.98
CA PRO A 243 -10.27 17.89 2.33
C PRO A 243 -11.61 17.70 3.09
N ASP A 244 -12.63 18.40 2.63
CA ASP A 244 -14.03 18.44 3.03
C ASP A 244 -14.87 17.19 2.63
N GLU A 245 -14.39 16.31 1.74
CA GLU A 245 -15.13 15.09 1.33
C GLU A 245 -14.73 13.80 2.10
N VAL A 246 -13.65 13.83 2.89
CA VAL A 246 -13.16 12.65 3.62
C VAL A 246 -13.25 12.92 5.13
N PRO A 247 -14.08 12.17 5.88
CA PRO A 247 -14.21 12.41 7.31
C PRO A 247 -12.86 12.21 8.02
N PRO A 248 -12.48 13.11 8.94
CA PRO A 248 -11.22 13.00 9.66
C PRO A 248 -11.20 11.71 10.49
N ILE A 249 -10.04 11.06 10.50
CA ILE A 249 -9.77 9.89 11.35
C ILE A 249 -9.84 10.33 12.83
N GLY A 250 -10.30 9.48 13.74
CA GLY A 250 -10.44 9.84 15.15
C GLY A 250 -11.88 10.09 15.61
N THR A 251 -12.90 9.77 14.83
CA THR A 251 -14.32 10.06 15.14
C THR A 251 -15.20 8.82 15.32
N LEU A 252 -14.69 7.63 14.99
CA LEU A 252 -15.38 6.35 15.14
C LEU A 252 -15.39 5.89 16.61
N PRO A 253 -16.36 5.05 17.01
CA PRO A 253 -16.49 4.57 18.39
C PRO A 253 -15.20 4.02 19.00
N MET A 254 -14.45 3.21 18.25
CA MET A 254 -13.21 2.60 18.74
C MET A 254 -12.06 3.60 18.92
N ASP A 255 -12.13 4.78 18.31
CA ASP A 255 -11.07 5.79 18.44
C ASP A 255 -11.10 6.47 19.81
N LYS A 256 -12.19 6.29 20.58
CA LYS A 256 -12.24 6.70 22.00
C LYS A 256 -11.09 6.12 22.81
N LEU A 257 -10.63 4.92 22.48
CA LEU A 257 -9.47 4.30 23.12
C LEU A 257 -8.20 5.11 22.85
N GLY A 258 -7.95 5.47 21.58
CA GLY A 258 -6.82 6.33 21.20
C GLY A 258 -6.88 7.71 21.85
N HIS A 259 -8.08 8.30 21.93
CA HIS A 259 -8.31 9.55 22.65
C HIS A 259 -8.06 9.45 24.16
N HIS A 260 -8.28 8.29 24.76
CA HIS A 260 -7.98 8.06 26.17
C HIS A 260 -6.47 7.93 26.38
N TYR A 261 -5.79 7.10 25.58
CA TYR A 261 -4.33 6.96 25.64
C TYR A 261 -3.59 8.28 25.40
N ALA A 262 -3.95 9.04 24.36
CA ALA A 262 -3.32 10.34 24.07
C ALA A 262 -3.49 11.38 25.20
N ARG A 263 -4.56 11.25 26.00
CA ARG A 263 -4.82 12.12 27.15
C ARG A 263 -4.04 11.72 28.41
N LEU A 264 -3.62 10.46 28.51
CA LEU A 264 -2.86 9.98 29.66
C LEU A 264 -1.42 10.52 29.68
N GLY A 265 -0.91 11.03 28.55
CA GLY A 265 0.39 11.72 28.47
C GLY A 265 1.60 10.88 28.89
N LEU A 266 1.46 9.55 28.85
CA LEU A 266 2.53 8.58 29.07
C LEU A 266 3.50 8.56 27.89
#